data_AF-A0A133XU37-F1
#
_entry.id   AF-A0A133XU37-F1
#
_cell.length_a   1.000
_cell.length_b   1.000
_cell.length_c   1.000
_cell.angle_alpha   90.00
_cell.angle_beta   90.00
_cell.angle_gamma   90.00
#
_symmetry.space_group_name_H-M   'P 1'
#
loop_
_entity.id
_entity.type
_entity.pdbx_description
1 polymer ?
#
loop_
_entity_poly.entity_id
_entity_poly.type
_entity_poly.pdbx_seq_one_letter_code
_entity_poly.pdbx_strand_id
1 'polypeptide(L)'
;MIPGLKGVILFGAENASFFYQKENFVSGRDIYYIDTRHLSEKACLFLVSCLDTLTDKYSYSYGLFPDLLKKEKIKLPVDIHGNPDWDYMEKYIEKIKENCNIEIHCV
;
A
#
# COMPACT_ATOMS: atom_id res chain seq x y z
N MET A 1 6.99 11.37 21.96
CA MET A 1 6.97 10.81 20.59
C MET A 1 5.52 10.42 20.30
N ILE A 2 4.87 11.04 19.32
CA ILE A 2 3.48 10.74 18.98
C ILE A 2 3.50 9.49 18.09
N PRO A 3 2.81 8.40 18.47
CA PRO A 3 2.79 7.20 17.64
C PRO A 3 2.10 7.48 16.30
N GLY A 4 2.64 6.90 15.23
CA GLY A 4 2.02 6.86 13.92
C GLY A 4 0.73 6.05 13.92
N LEU A 5 -0.17 6.39 13.01
CA LEU A 5 -1.52 5.84 12.91
C LEU A 5 -1.52 4.40 12.36
N LYS A 6 -2.34 3.53 12.93
CA LYS A 6 -2.66 2.23 12.32
C LYS A 6 -3.65 2.35 11.16
N GLY A 7 -3.68 1.35 10.28
CA GLY A 7 -4.61 1.25 9.15
C GLY A 7 -4.24 2.15 7.97
N VAL A 8 -2.96 2.45 7.82
CA VAL A 8 -2.43 3.33 6.75
C VAL A 8 -1.44 2.57 5.87
N ILE A 9 -1.22 3.05 4.65
CA ILE A 9 -0.11 2.57 3.81
C ILE A 9 1.10 3.46 4.05
N LEU A 10 2.22 2.88 4.44
CA LEU A 10 3.50 3.54 4.64
C LEU A 10 4.34 3.51 3.37
N PHE A 11 5.18 4.53 3.20
CA PHE A 11 6.28 4.51 2.23
C PHE A 11 7.46 5.35 2.70
N GLY A 12 8.67 4.94 2.30
CA GLY A 12 9.92 5.65 2.60
C GLY A 12 10.39 6.53 1.44
N ALA A 13 11.12 7.60 1.75
CA ALA A 13 11.69 8.50 0.74
C ALA A 13 12.81 7.84 -0.07
N GLU A 14 13.83 7.30 0.59
CA GLU A 14 15.06 6.83 -0.07
C GLU A 14 14.86 5.51 -0.83
N ASN A 15 14.03 4.62 -0.29
CA ASN A 15 13.66 3.37 -0.94
C ASN A 15 12.14 3.33 -1.08
N ALA A 16 11.64 3.68 -2.27
CA ALA A 16 10.23 3.63 -2.57
C ALA A 16 9.76 2.18 -2.44
N SER A 17 9.01 1.94 -1.37
CA SER A 17 8.44 0.64 -1.03
C SER A 17 7.19 0.92 -0.21
N PHE A 18 6.10 0.21 -0.51
CA PHE A 18 4.80 0.47 0.07
C PHE A 18 4.40 -0.68 1.00
N PHE A 19 3.92 -0.36 2.20
CA PHE A 19 3.54 -1.37 3.18
C PHE A 19 2.26 -1.00 3.90
N TYR A 20 1.35 -1.95 4.07
CA TYR A 20 0.18 -1.74 4.91
C TYR A 20 0.55 -1.89 6.39
N GLN A 21 0.29 -0.86 7.18
CA GLN A 21 0.61 -0.80 8.60
C GLN A 21 -0.62 -1.11 9.44
N LYS A 22 -0.73 -2.35 9.92
CA LYS A 22 -1.88 -2.83 10.69
C LYS A 22 -1.93 -2.30 12.12
N GLU A 23 -0.77 -2.08 12.73
CA GLU A 23 -0.64 -1.68 14.13
C GLU A 23 -0.10 -0.25 14.26
N ASN A 24 -0.21 0.35 15.45
CA ASN A 24 0.45 1.63 15.70
C ASN A 24 1.97 1.46 15.59
N PHE A 25 2.65 2.48 15.11
CA PHE A 25 4.09 2.40 14.86
C PHE A 25 4.82 3.65 15.35
N VAL A 26 6.13 3.55 15.41
CA VAL A 26 7.04 4.68 15.56
C VAL A 26 7.99 4.62 14.38
N SER A 27 8.12 5.72 13.64
CA SER A 27 9.04 5.80 12.51
C SER A 27 10.22 6.70 12.78
N GLY A 28 11.31 6.44 12.07
CA GLY A 28 12.45 7.35 11.95
C GLY A 28 12.15 8.52 11.00
N ARG A 29 13.21 9.07 10.42
CA ARG A 29 13.11 10.16 9.43
C ARG A 29 12.53 9.64 8.10
N ASP A 30 11.87 10.55 7.37
CA ASP A 30 11.48 10.38 5.97
C ASP A 30 10.60 9.14 5.67
N ILE A 31 9.77 8.76 6.64
CA ILE A 31 8.67 7.83 6.49
C ILE A 31 7.36 8.61 6.41
N TYR A 32 6.58 8.33 5.38
CA TYR A 32 5.30 8.98 5.10
C TYR A 32 4.18 7.94 5.04
N TYR A 33 2.94 8.42 4.98
CA TYR A 33 1.77 7.55 4.89
C TYR A 33 0.69 8.09 3.95
N ILE A 34 -0.12 7.18 3.43
CA ILE A 34 -1.37 7.42 2.73
C ILE A 34 -2.49 7.02 3.71
N ASP A 35 -3.44 7.93 3.95
CA ASP A 35 -4.56 7.65 4.86
C ASP A 35 -5.59 6.73 4.20
N THR A 36 -5.51 5.45 4.54
CA THR A 36 -6.39 4.38 4.03
C THR A 36 -7.28 3.81 5.13
N ARG A 37 -7.47 4.51 6.25
CA ARG A 37 -8.22 3.99 7.41
C ARG A 37 -9.70 3.73 7.15
N HIS A 38 -10.21 4.27 6.05
CA HIS A 38 -11.57 4.05 5.55
C HIS A 38 -11.70 2.77 4.69
N LEU A 39 -10.59 2.11 4.36
CA LEU A 39 -10.54 0.91 3.55
C LEU A 39 -10.30 -0.33 4.43
N SER A 40 -10.69 -1.50 3.93
CA SER A 40 -10.36 -2.77 4.59
C SER A 40 -8.88 -3.12 4.42
N GLU A 41 -8.35 -3.95 5.31
CA GLU A 41 -6.97 -4.47 5.22
C GLU A 41 -6.72 -5.14 3.86
N LYS A 42 -7.68 -5.91 3.35
CA LYS A 42 -7.56 -6.63 2.07
C LYS A 42 -7.53 -5.66 0.88
N ALA A 43 -8.38 -4.64 0.89
CA ALA A 43 -8.34 -3.58 -0.13
C ALA A 43 -7.01 -2.80 -0.07
N CYS A 44 -6.47 -2.55 1.13
CA CYS A 44 -5.16 -1.92 1.27
C CYS A 44 -4.03 -2.79 0.71
N LEU A 45 -4.06 -4.11 0.93
CA LEU A 45 -3.06 -5.03 0.36
C LEU A 45 -3.10 -5.01 -1.17
N PHE A 46 -4.28 -5.00 -1.77
CA PHE A 46 -4.43 -4.84 -3.22
C PHE A 46 -3.83 -3.52 -3.70
N LEU A 47 -4.16 -2.42 -3.01
CA LEU A 47 -3.68 -1.09 -3.33
C LEU A 47 -2.14 -0.99 -3.23
N VAL A 48 -1.54 -1.62 -2.22
CA VAL A 48 -0.08 -1.74 -2.09
C VAL A 48 0.50 -2.42 -3.34
N SER A 49 -0.07 -3.53 -3.81
CA SER A 49 0.39 -4.19 -5.03
C SER A 49 0.31 -3.29 -6.28
N CYS A 50 -0.70 -2.41 -6.37
CA CYS A 50 -0.77 -1.43 -7.45
C CYS A 50 0.27 -0.32 -7.30
N LEU A 51 0.48 0.19 -6.09
CA LEU A 51 1.47 1.23 -5.79
C LEU A 51 2.90 0.72 -6.02
N ASP A 52 3.15 -0.57 -5.83
CA ASP A 52 4.44 -1.20 -6.02
C ASP A 52 4.98 -1.00 -7.45
N THR A 53 4.09 -0.85 -8.43
CA THR A 53 4.46 -0.52 -9.83
C THR A 53 5.15 0.83 -9.99
N LEU A 54 5.04 1.72 -9.00
CA LEU A 54 5.72 3.02 -9.00
C LEU A 54 7.16 2.90 -8.52
N THR A 55 7.52 1.83 -7.80
CA THR A 55 8.82 1.70 -7.13
C THR A 55 9.98 1.69 -8.11
N ASP A 56 9.82 1.09 -9.29
CA ASP A 56 10.82 1.07 -10.38
C ASP A 56 11.25 2.48 -10.85
N LYS A 57 10.39 3.49 -10.66
CA LYS A 57 10.66 4.87 -11.06
C LYS A 57 11.56 5.62 -10.07
N TYR A 58 11.61 5.17 -8.82
CA TYR A 58 12.31 5.83 -7.73
C TYR A 58 13.48 4.98 -7.28
N SER A 59 14.57 5.65 -6.94
CA SER A 59 15.80 4.97 -6.55
C SER A 59 16.43 5.71 -5.37
N TYR A 60 17.50 5.15 -4.82
CA TYR A 60 18.23 5.77 -3.73
C TYR A 60 18.63 7.24 -4.01
N SER A 61 19.02 7.55 -5.25
CA SER A 61 19.39 8.91 -5.67
C SER A 61 18.19 9.78 -6.08
N TYR A 62 17.01 9.19 -6.25
CA TYR A 62 15.77 9.87 -6.63
C TYR A 62 14.59 9.37 -5.78
N GLY A 63 14.49 9.94 -4.58
CA GLY A 63 13.53 9.52 -3.57
C GLY A 63 12.08 9.93 -3.84
N LEU A 64 11.15 9.17 -3.28
CA LEU A 64 9.71 9.39 -3.37
C LEU A 64 9.20 10.24 -2.19
N PHE A 65 8.91 11.51 -2.46
CA PHE A 65 8.31 12.43 -1.48
C PHE A 65 6.80 12.57 -1.69
N PRO A 66 6.01 12.99 -0.68
CA PRO A 66 4.56 13.11 -0.78
C PRO A 66 4.07 13.95 -1.97
N ASP A 67 4.76 15.03 -2.31
CA ASP A 67 4.38 15.89 -3.44
C ASP A 67 4.68 15.28 -4.81
N LEU A 68 5.60 14.33 -4.88
CA LEU A 68 5.81 13.51 -6.08
C LEU A 68 4.72 12.44 -6.17
N LEU A 69 4.44 11.74 -5.07
CA LEU A 69 3.41 10.70 -5.03
C LEU A 69 2.03 11.23 -5.45
N LYS A 70 1.64 12.43 -5.02
CA LYS A 70 0.37 13.08 -5.44
C LYS A 70 0.23 13.28 -6.95
N LYS A 71 1.34 13.28 -7.71
CA LYS A 71 1.36 13.46 -9.17
C LYS A 71 1.35 12.13 -9.91
N GLU A 72 1.66 11.03 -9.23
CA GLU A 72 1.64 9.70 -9.82
C GLU A 72 0.21 9.23 -10.05
N LYS A 73 0.07 8.31 -11.00
CA LYS A 73 -1.21 7.70 -11.37
C LYS A 73 -1.06 6.20 -11.42
N ILE A 74 -1.90 5.52 -10.67
CA ILE A 74 -2.08 4.06 -10.73
C ILE A 74 -3.43 3.74 -11.36
N LYS A 75 -3.55 2.55 -11.95
CA LYS A 75 -4.81 2.04 -12.46
C LYS A 75 -5.45 1.15 -11.41
N LEU A 76 -6.73 1.38 -11.14
CA LEU A 76 -7.53 0.58 -10.22
C LEU A 76 -8.76 0.04 -10.96
N PRO A 77 -9.32 -1.10 -10.52
CA PRO A 77 -10.65 -1.53 -10.97
C PRO A 77 -11.70 -0.49 -10.55
N VAL A 78 -12.73 -0.33 -11.38
CA VAL A 78 -13.80 0.64 -11.17
C VAL A 78 -15.15 -0.06 -11.07
N ASP A 79 -16.03 0.49 -10.23
CA ASP A 79 -17.39 0.05 -10.06
C ASP A 79 -18.29 0.57 -11.20
N ILE A 80 -19.59 0.26 -11.14
CA ILE A 80 -20.58 0.71 -12.14
C ILE A 80 -20.75 2.24 -12.18
N HIS A 81 -20.25 2.96 -11.17
CA HIS A 81 -20.31 4.42 -11.05
C HIS A 81 -18.99 5.09 -11.46
N GLY A 82 -17.96 4.32 -11.82
CA GLY A 82 -16.63 4.83 -12.15
C GLY A 82 -15.76 5.17 -10.95
N ASN A 83 -16.17 4.80 -9.73
CA ASN A 83 -15.35 4.93 -8.53
C ASN A 83 -14.47 3.69 -8.36
N PRO A 84 -13.37 3.75 -7.57
CA PRO A 84 -12.59 2.56 -7.27
C PRO A 84 -13.44 1.45 -6.63
N ASP A 85 -13.39 0.24 -7.20
CA ASP A 85 -14.17 -0.91 -6.72
C ASP A 85 -13.46 -1.61 -5.54
N TRP A 86 -13.65 -1.08 -4.33
CA TRP A 86 -13.04 -1.60 -3.12
C TRP A 86 -13.52 -3.02 -2.77
N ASP A 87 -14.79 -3.32 -3.04
CA ASP A 87 -15.39 -4.63 -2.78
C ASP A 87 -14.76 -5.70 -3.67
N TYR A 88 -14.53 -5.40 -4.95
CA TYR A 88 -13.80 -6.28 -5.85
C TYR A 88 -12.37 -6.51 -5.36
N MET A 89 -11.65 -5.44 -5.02
CA MET A 89 -10.27 -5.53 -4.54
C MET A 89 -10.15 -6.42 -3.29
N GLU A 90 -11.08 -6.26 -2.35
CA GLU A 90 -11.15 -7.10 -1.16
C GLU A 90 -11.41 -8.58 -1.48
N LYS A 91 -12.45 -8.87 -2.27
CA LYS A 91 -12.81 -10.24 -2.66
C LYS A 91 -11.71 -10.93 -3.46
N TYR A 92 -10.98 -10.17 -4.27
CA TYR A 92 -9.87 -10.69 -5.05
C TYR A 92 -8.73 -11.18 -4.16
N ILE A 93 -8.31 -10.37 -3.18
CA ILE A 93 -7.28 -10.77 -2.21
C ILE A 93 -7.75 -11.95 -1.37
N GLU A 94 -9.02 -11.98 -0.95
CA GLU A 94 -9.57 -13.11 -0.21
C GLU A 94 -9.46 -14.40 -1.00
N LYS A 95 -9.89 -14.38 -2.27
CA LYS A 95 -9.81 -15.54 -3.15
C LYS A 95 -8.37 -16.01 -3.38
N ILE A 96 -7.40 -15.10 -3.47
CA ILE A 96 -5.98 -15.50 -3.56
C ILE A 96 -5.57 -16.23 -2.29
N LYS A 97 -5.89 -15.68 -1.11
CA LYS A 97 -5.53 -16.29 0.17
C LYS A 97 -6.13 -17.68 0.35
N GLU A 98 -7.39 -17.90 -0.04
CA GLU A 98 -8.05 -19.21 -0.02
C GLU A 98 -7.35 -20.26 -0.89
N ASN A 99 -6.64 -19.85 -1.94
CA ASN A 99 -5.91 -20.74 -2.84
C ASN A 99 -4.46 -20.99 -2.40
N CYS A 100 -3.95 -20.28 -1.38
CA CYS A 100 -2.61 -20.45 -0.86
C CYS A 100 -2.57 -21.58 0.19
N ASN A 101 -2.40 -22.83 -0.26
CA ASN A 101 -2.43 -24.02 0.61
C ASN A 101 -1.04 -24.58 0.97
N ILE A 102 0.05 -23.89 0.59
CA ILE A 102 1.41 -24.33 0.82
C ILE A 102 2.17 -23.23 1.56
N GLU A 103 2.66 -23.56 2.74
CA GLU A 103 3.57 -22.69 3.50
C GLU A 103 5.01 -23.05 3.13
N ILE A 104 5.80 -22.03 2.78
CA ILE A 104 7.25 -22.16 2.61
C ILE A 104 7.89 -21.57 3.86
N HIS A 105 8.58 -22.40 4.63
CA HIS A 105 9.41 -21.92 5.72
C HIS A 105 10.73 -21.39 5.14
N CYS A 106 11.00 -20.10 5.31
CA CYS A 106 12.29 -19.53 4.98
C CYS A 106 13.36 -20.10 5.93
N VAL A 107 14.42 -20.68 5.35
CA VAL A 107 15.67 -21.07 6.04
C VAL A 107 16.74 -20.00 5.86
#